data_AF-A0A7U6QNU7-F1
#
_entry.id   AF-A0A7U6QNU7-F1
#
_cell.length_a   1.000
_cell.length_b   1.000
_cell.length_c   1.000
_cell.angle_alpha   90.00
_cell.angle_beta   90.00
_cell.angle_gamma   90.00
#
_symmetry.space_group_name_H-M   'P 1'
#
loop_
_entity.id
_entity.type
_entity.pdbx_description
1 polymer ?
#
loop_
_entity_poly.entity_id
_entity_poly.type
_entity_poly.pdbx_seq_one_letter_code
_entity_poly.pdbx_strand_id
1 'polypeptide(L)'
;MRFIDEAVVTVKAGDGGNGIASFRREKYVPRGGPDGGDGGKGGDIYVIAEDNTNTLVDYRYTRRHDAMRAENGHSRNCSGKGSDDLYLPVPVGTTVVDTETDEVLGDLIEVGQTLLVAKGGDGGLGNTHFKSSTNQAPRKATSGFEGELKVLKFELKVVADVGLIGLPNAGKSTFIRQVSAAKPKVADYPFTTLVPNLGVVDIGRHRSFVMADIPGLIEGASEGAGLGIRFFKARGSYASSATLSRCQARRW
;
A
#
# COMPACT_ATOMS: atom_id res chain seq x y z
N MET A 1 15.27 11.78 15.34
CA MET A 1 14.83 10.59 14.58
C MET A 1 13.36 10.79 14.19
N ARG A 2 13.05 10.87 12.89
CA ARG A 2 11.74 11.27 12.33
C ARG A 2 10.67 10.20 12.62
N PHE A 3 9.42 10.62 12.88
CA PHE A 3 8.25 9.76 13.02
C PHE A 3 7.77 9.30 11.63
N ILE A 4 8.59 8.52 10.95
CA ILE A 4 8.16 7.82 9.75
C ILE A 4 7.48 6.55 10.27
N ASP A 5 6.17 6.43 10.02
CA ASP A 5 5.56 5.11 10.13
C ASP A 5 6.09 4.30 8.95
N GLU A 6 6.87 3.26 9.26
CA GLU A 6 7.53 2.41 8.29
C GLU A 6 6.89 1.02 8.33
N ALA A 7 6.59 0.48 7.16
CA ALA A 7 6.17 -0.90 7.00
C ALA A 7 6.94 -1.53 5.84
N VAL A 8 7.44 -2.75 6.04
CA VAL A 8 8.13 -3.52 5.00
C VAL A 8 7.22 -4.67 4.60
N VAL A 9 6.95 -4.77 3.30
CA VAL A 9 6.06 -5.76 2.71
C VAL A 9 6.75 -6.45 1.53
N THR A 10 6.48 -7.73 1.38
CA THR A 10 6.86 -8.51 0.21
C THR A 10 5.66 -8.60 -0.72
N VAL A 11 5.84 -8.17 -1.96
CA VAL A 11 4.81 -8.23 -3.01
C VAL A 11 5.25 -9.19 -4.10
N LYS A 12 4.38 -10.12 -4.50
CA LYS A 12 4.60 -11.00 -5.65
C LYS A 12 3.48 -10.82 -6.66
N ALA A 13 3.79 -10.28 -7.84
CA ALA A 13 2.82 -10.18 -8.91
C ALA A 13 2.40 -11.56 -9.45
N GLY A 14 1.28 -11.60 -10.13
CA GLY A 14 0.72 -12.82 -10.68
C GLY A 14 1.60 -13.39 -11.78
N ASP A 15 1.82 -14.71 -11.77
CA ASP A 15 2.53 -15.38 -12.85
C ASP A 15 1.64 -15.44 -14.12
N GLY A 16 2.26 -15.45 -15.29
CA GLY A 16 1.58 -15.65 -16.56
C GLY A 16 1.03 -17.08 -16.70
N GLY A 17 -0.05 -17.20 -17.46
CA GLY A 17 -0.58 -18.49 -17.88
C GLY A 17 0.36 -19.15 -18.87
N ASN A 18 0.41 -20.48 -18.88
CA ASN A 18 1.16 -21.21 -19.89
C ASN A 18 0.39 -21.28 -21.21
N GLY A 19 1.08 -21.05 -22.33
CA GLY A 19 0.57 -21.44 -23.64
C GLY A 19 0.57 -22.96 -23.75
N ILE A 20 -0.35 -23.52 -24.54
CA ILE A 20 -0.40 -24.97 -24.73
C ILE A 20 -0.10 -25.38 -26.17
N ALA A 21 0.42 -26.59 -26.33
CA ALA A 21 0.53 -27.23 -27.63
C ALA A 21 -0.64 -28.20 -27.82
N SER A 22 -1.62 -27.82 -28.63
CA SER A 22 -2.76 -28.67 -28.97
C SER A 22 -2.97 -28.78 -30.47
N PHE A 23 -3.68 -29.83 -30.89
CA PHE A 23 -4.03 -30.07 -32.28
C PHE A 23 -5.51 -30.40 -32.38
N ARG A 24 -6.15 -29.86 -33.42
CA ARG A 24 -7.56 -30.10 -33.69
C ARG A 24 -7.78 -31.59 -33.99
N ARG A 25 -8.73 -32.22 -33.30
CA ARG A 25 -9.12 -33.63 -33.51
C ARG A 25 -10.59 -33.72 -33.87
N GLU A 26 -10.87 -34.15 -35.09
CA GLU A 26 -12.22 -34.34 -35.62
C GLU A 26 -12.33 -35.71 -36.29
N LYS A 27 -13.49 -36.37 -36.19
CA LYS A 27 -13.71 -37.76 -36.63
C LYS A 27 -13.35 -38.02 -38.10
N TYR A 28 -13.43 -37.00 -38.95
CA TYR A 28 -13.18 -37.10 -40.40
C TYR A 28 -11.94 -36.29 -40.85
N VAL A 29 -11.11 -35.80 -39.92
CA VAL A 29 -9.90 -35.04 -40.23
C VAL A 29 -8.69 -35.76 -39.61
N PRO A 30 -7.91 -36.52 -40.41
CA PRO A 30 -6.80 -37.33 -39.91
C PRO A 30 -5.67 -36.51 -39.27
N ARG A 31 -5.44 -35.28 -39.73
CA ARG A 31 -4.40 -34.36 -39.25
C ARG A 31 -4.93 -32.93 -39.18
N GLY A 32 -5.55 -32.58 -38.05
CA GLY A 32 -5.94 -31.19 -37.79
C GLY A 32 -4.72 -30.30 -37.56
N GLY A 33 -4.88 -29.01 -37.89
CA GLY A 33 -3.87 -28.00 -37.61
C GLY A 33 -3.68 -27.75 -36.10
N PRO A 34 -2.63 -26.98 -35.72
CA PRO A 34 -2.45 -26.55 -34.35
C PRO A 34 -3.64 -25.71 -33.88
N ASP A 35 -4.09 -25.96 -32.66
CA ASP A 35 -5.22 -25.25 -32.03
C ASP A 35 -4.95 -24.96 -30.53
N GLY A 36 -3.69 -24.82 -30.14
CA GLY A 36 -3.33 -24.44 -28.78
C GLY A 36 -3.46 -22.94 -28.56
N GLY A 37 -4.24 -22.55 -27.55
CA GLY A 37 -4.37 -21.15 -27.12
C GLY A 37 -3.21 -20.67 -26.26
N ASP A 38 -3.17 -19.35 -26.09
CA ASP A 38 -2.18 -18.63 -25.28
C ASP A 38 -2.57 -18.61 -23.81
N GLY A 39 -1.59 -18.44 -22.92
CA GLY A 39 -1.85 -18.16 -21.52
C GLY A 39 -2.29 -16.72 -21.28
N GLY A 40 -3.06 -16.50 -20.21
CA GLY A 40 -3.44 -15.15 -19.78
C GLY A 40 -2.28 -14.38 -19.13
N LYS A 41 -2.45 -13.06 -18.99
CA LYS A 41 -1.53 -12.19 -18.24
C LYS A 41 -1.81 -12.28 -16.74
N GLY A 42 -0.76 -12.44 -15.93
CA GLY A 42 -0.86 -12.40 -14.46
C GLY A 42 -1.25 -11.02 -13.94
N GLY A 43 -1.83 -10.99 -12.73
CA GLY A 43 -2.30 -9.75 -12.11
C GLY A 43 -1.14 -8.85 -11.69
N ASP A 44 -1.23 -7.57 -12.00
CA ASP A 44 -0.29 -6.56 -11.54
C ASP A 44 -0.58 -6.21 -10.06
N ILE A 45 0.40 -5.64 -9.37
CA ILE A 45 0.23 -5.08 -8.02
C ILE A 45 0.39 -3.57 -8.10
N TYR A 46 -0.65 -2.88 -7.66
CA TYR A 46 -0.69 -1.43 -7.51
C TYR A 46 -0.75 -1.03 -6.04
N VAL A 47 -0.14 0.09 -5.70
CA VAL A 47 -0.37 0.81 -4.46
C VAL A 47 -1.34 1.95 -4.76
N ILE A 48 -2.39 2.10 -3.96
CA ILE A 48 -3.41 3.15 -4.14
C ILE A 48 -3.49 4.02 -2.89
N ALA A 49 -3.47 5.34 -3.06
CA ALA A 49 -3.67 6.27 -1.95
C ALA A 49 -5.16 6.42 -1.63
N GLU A 50 -5.55 6.07 -0.41
CA GLU A 50 -6.92 6.20 0.08
C GLU A 50 -6.98 7.10 1.32
N ASP A 51 -8.04 7.90 1.43
CA ASP A 51 -8.26 8.81 2.56
C ASP A 51 -8.82 8.11 3.81
N ASN A 52 -9.36 6.89 3.65
CA ASN A 52 -9.91 6.12 4.76
C ASN A 52 -8.84 5.40 5.58
N THR A 53 -7.60 5.36 5.09
CA THR A 53 -6.48 4.65 5.72
C THR A 53 -5.49 5.69 6.24
N ASN A 54 -5.32 5.77 7.56
CA ASN A 54 -4.44 6.80 8.18
C ASN A 54 -3.10 6.25 8.68
N THR A 55 -2.92 4.92 8.72
CA THR A 55 -1.69 4.30 9.26
C THR A 55 -1.28 3.08 8.45
N LEU A 56 0.00 2.70 8.53
CA LEU A 56 0.54 1.49 7.88
C LEU A 56 0.54 0.26 8.80
N VAL A 57 -0.23 0.29 9.88
CA VAL A 57 -0.28 -0.78 10.89
C VAL A 57 -0.71 -2.12 10.28
N ASP A 58 -1.66 -2.12 9.34
CA ASP A 58 -2.17 -3.34 8.71
C ASP A 58 -1.07 -4.14 7.98
N TYR A 59 -0.14 -3.43 7.35
CA TYR A 59 1.02 -4.01 6.66
C TYR A 59 2.07 -4.60 7.60
N ARG A 60 2.01 -4.29 8.91
CA ARG A 60 2.87 -4.93 9.91
C ARG A 60 2.39 -6.33 10.27
N TYR A 61 1.08 -6.55 10.21
CA TYR A 61 0.44 -7.84 10.47
C TYR A 61 0.47 -8.73 9.23
N THR A 62 0.06 -8.21 8.07
CA THR A 62 0.12 -8.93 6.80
C THR A 62 1.30 -8.42 5.98
N ARG A 63 2.40 -9.18 6.00
CA ARG A 63 3.65 -8.77 5.33
C ARG A 63 3.76 -9.24 3.89
N ARG A 64 2.92 -10.17 3.44
CA ARG A 64 3.02 -10.80 2.12
C ARG A 64 1.73 -10.60 1.35
N HIS A 65 1.86 -10.08 0.14
CA HIS A 65 0.75 -9.81 -0.76
C HIS A 65 1.06 -10.41 -2.13
N ASP A 66 0.33 -11.47 -2.49
CA ASP A 66 0.53 -12.19 -3.75
C ASP A 66 -0.69 -11.93 -4.65
N ALA A 67 -0.47 -11.45 -5.87
CA ALA A 67 -1.51 -11.33 -6.88
C ALA A 67 -1.80 -12.70 -7.53
N MET A 68 -3.00 -12.84 -8.09
CA MET A 68 -3.43 -14.10 -8.65
C MET A 68 -2.70 -14.43 -9.96
N ARG A 69 -2.42 -15.73 -10.15
CA ARG A 69 -1.87 -16.26 -11.39
C ARG A 69 -2.95 -16.33 -12.47
N ALA A 70 -2.56 -16.09 -13.73
CA ALA A 70 -3.46 -16.22 -14.87
C ALA A 70 -3.74 -17.66 -15.31
N GLU A 71 -4.82 -17.84 -16.05
CA GLU A 71 -5.19 -19.15 -16.59
C GLU A 71 -4.31 -19.56 -17.77
N ASN A 72 -4.09 -20.87 -17.90
CA ASN A 72 -3.37 -21.43 -19.05
C ASN A 72 -4.23 -21.37 -20.31
N GLY A 73 -3.59 -21.44 -21.47
CA GLY A 73 -4.26 -21.68 -22.73
C GLY A 73 -4.99 -23.03 -22.75
N HIS A 74 -6.02 -23.11 -23.57
CA HIS A 74 -6.83 -24.29 -23.80
C HIS A 74 -6.82 -24.69 -25.28
N SER A 75 -7.32 -25.89 -25.55
CA SER A 75 -7.45 -26.38 -26.93
C SER A 75 -8.51 -25.57 -27.68
N ARG A 76 -8.62 -25.75 -29.00
CA ARG A 76 -9.56 -25.02 -29.86
C ARG A 76 -9.28 -23.51 -29.95
N ASN A 77 -8.01 -23.12 -29.92
CA ASN A 77 -7.54 -21.72 -29.94
C ASN A 77 -8.18 -20.87 -28.83
N CYS A 78 -8.42 -21.46 -27.66
CA CYS A 78 -8.99 -20.77 -26.52
C CYS A 78 -7.87 -20.25 -25.63
N SER A 79 -7.65 -18.94 -25.61
CA SER A 79 -6.67 -18.33 -24.72
C SER A 79 -7.19 -18.30 -23.27
N GLY A 80 -6.26 -18.45 -22.32
CA GLY A 80 -6.54 -18.37 -20.89
C GLY A 80 -6.93 -16.97 -20.46
N LYS A 81 -7.81 -16.86 -19.47
CA LYS A 81 -8.21 -15.59 -18.87
C LYS A 81 -7.03 -14.94 -18.13
N GLY A 82 -6.90 -13.61 -18.28
CA GLY A 82 -6.03 -12.80 -17.44
C GLY A 82 -6.53 -12.79 -15.98
N SER A 83 -5.61 -12.55 -15.06
CA SER A 83 -5.95 -12.39 -13.65
C SER A 83 -6.33 -10.95 -13.32
N ASP A 84 -7.15 -10.77 -12.28
CA ASP A 84 -7.44 -9.47 -11.70
C ASP A 84 -6.21 -8.91 -10.98
N ASP A 85 -6.07 -7.59 -11.00
CA ASP A 85 -4.97 -6.86 -10.35
C ASP A 85 -5.22 -6.72 -8.84
N LEU A 86 -4.14 -6.61 -8.07
CA LEU A 86 -4.17 -6.42 -6.62
C LEU A 86 -3.86 -4.97 -6.26
N TYR A 87 -4.76 -4.32 -5.53
CA TYR A 87 -4.59 -2.96 -5.04
C TYR A 87 -4.27 -2.98 -3.54
N LEU A 88 -3.17 -2.33 -3.17
CA LEU A 88 -2.69 -2.17 -1.80
C LEU A 88 -3.02 -0.75 -1.32
N PRO A 89 -4.06 -0.56 -0.48
CA PRO A 89 -4.46 0.76 -0.02
C PRO A 89 -3.46 1.30 1.00
N VAL A 90 -2.96 2.52 0.78
CA VAL A 90 -2.05 3.23 1.68
C VAL A 90 -2.58 4.63 1.98
N PRO A 91 -2.18 5.23 3.11
CA PRO A 91 -2.49 6.62 3.39
C PRO A 91 -1.90 7.57 2.35
N VAL A 92 -2.57 8.71 2.15
CA VAL A 92 -2.01 9.82 1.36
C VAL A 92 -0.74 10.33 2.03
N GLY A 93 0.30 10.59 1.24
CA GLY A 93 1.63 10.99 1.72
C GLY A 93 2.58 9.82 2.00
N THR A 94 2.23 8.61 1.57
CA THR A 94 3.13 7.44 1.60
C THR A 94 4.13 7.49 0.44
N THR A 95 5.40 7.37 0.78
CA THR A 95 6.52 7.12 -0.14
C THR A 95 6.73 5.61 -0.26
N VAL A 96 6.85 5.10 -1.48
CA VAL A 96 7.17 3.70 -1.75
C VAL A 96 8.64 3.59 -2.16
N VAL A 97 9.39 2.77 -1.43
CA VAL A 97 10.83 2.55 -1.65
C VAL A 97 11.06 1.06 -1.87
N ASP A 98 11.85 0.69 -2.87
CA ASP A 98 12.32 -0.68 -3.04
C ASP A 98 13.49 -0.94 -2.07
N THR A 99 13.39 -1.97 -1.24
CA THR A 99 14.41 -2.26 -0.22
C THR A 99 15.65 -2.95 -0.77
N GLU A 100 15.58 -3.55 -1.96
CA GLU A 100 16.75 -4.20 -2.57
C GLU A 100 17.64 -3.18 -3.27
N THR A 101 17.04 -2.20 -3.95
CA THR A 101 17.77 -1.16 -4.71
C THR A 101 17.90 0.17 -3.96
N ASP A 102 17.16 0.36 -2.87
CA ASP A 102 16.99 1.62 -2.14
C ASP A 102 16.46 2.77 -3.04
N GLU A 103 15.80 2.41 -4.16
CA GLU A 103 15.21 3.34 -5.11
C GLU A 103 13.80 3.74 -4.67
N VAL A 104 13.51 5.03 -4.73
CA VAL A 104 12.16 5.55 -4.49
C VAL A 104 11.33 5.35 -5.75
N LEU A 105 10.37 4.42 -5.70
CA LEU A 105 9.46 4.14 -6.82
C LEU A 105 8.50 5.30 -7.06
N GLY A 106 8.09 5.99 -5.99
CA GLY A 106 7.23 7.16 -6.10
C GLY A 106 6.58 7.59 -4.78
N ASP A 107 6.04 8.81 -4.80
CA ASP A 107 5.25 9.39 -3.72
C ASP A 107 3.77 9.42 -4.12
N LEU A 108 2.89 8.91 -3.25
CA LEU A 108 1.44 9.03 -3.42
C LEU A 108 0.94 10.26 -2.64
N ILE A 109 0.64 11.35 -3.35
CA ILE A 109 0.30 12.66 -2.78
C ILE A 109 -1.18 13.02 -2.91
N GLU A 110 -1.89 12.36 -3.83
CA GLU A 110 -3.31 12.62 -4.11
C GLU A 110 -4.18 11.39 -3.79
N VAL A 111 -5.41 11.63 -3.35
CA VAL A 111 -6.40 10.56 -3.11
C VAL A 111 -6.76 9.91 -4.45
N GLY A 112 -6.73 8.58 -4.49
CA GLY A 112 -6.98 7.78 -5.68
C GLY A 112 -5.77 7.64 -6.61
N GLN A 113 -4.64 8.27 -6.29
CA GLN A 113 -3.41 8.07 -7.05
C GLN A 113 -2.97 6.61 -6.96
N THR A 114 -2.60 6.02 -8.10
CA THR A 114 -2.13 4.62 -8.18
C THR A 114 -0.70 4.57 -8.68
N LEU A 115 0.12 3.71 -8.07
CA LEU A 115 1.50 3.43 -8.47
C LEU A 115 1.64 1.93 -8.75
N LEU A 116 2.10 1.57 -9.95
CA LEU A 116 2.46 0.19 -10.28
C LEU A 116 3.76 -0.16 -9.54
N VAL A 117 3.71 -1.17 -8.68
CA VAL A 117 4.88 -1.57 -7.88
C VAL A 117 5.48 -2.89 -8.33
N ALA A 118 4.66 -3.83 -8.79
CA ALA A 118 5.13 -5.10 -9.34
C ALA A 118 4.30 -5.47 -10.57
N LYS A 119 4.97 -5.70 -11.70
CA LYS A 119 4.33 -6.10 -12.95
C LYS A 119 4.05 -7.61 -12.98
N GLY A 120 2.85 -7.99 -13.38
CA GLY A 120 2.44 -9.36 -13.63
C GLY A 120 3.16 -9.98 -14.82
N GLY A 121 3.37 -11.29 -14.76
CA GLY A 121 4.00 -12.06 -15.82
C GLY A 121 3.14 -12.12 -17.07
N ASP A 122 3.78 -11.92 -18.23
CA ASP A 122 3.13 -12.05 -19.52
C ASP A 122 2.74 -13.52 -19.81
N GLY A 123 1.67 -13.71 -20.56
CA GLY A 123 1.18 -15.04 -20.96
C GLY A 123 2.12 -15.77 -21.92
N GLY A 124 2.18 -17.09 -21.79
CA GLY A 124 2.91 -17.96 -22.70
C GLY A 124 2.17 -18.14 -24.04
N LEU A 125 2.93 -18.32 -25.11
CA LEU A 125 2.41 -18.49 -26.47
C LEU A 125 2.05 -19.96 -26.72
N GLY A 126 0.85 -20.18 -27.23
CA GLY A 126 0.39 -21.48 -27.72
C GLY A 126 1.12 -21.91 -28.99
N ASN A 127 0.96 -23.17 -29.38
CA ASN A 127 1.64 -23.69 -30.57
C ASN A 127 1.19 -23.04 -31.88
N THR A 128 0.00 -22.44 -31.92
CA THR A 128 -0.52 -21.75 -33.11
C THR A 128 0.40 -20.60 -33.56
N HIS A 129 1.07 -19.90 -32.64
CA HIS A 129 2.03 -18.81 -32.96
C HIS A 129 3.31 -19.30 -33.63
N PHE A 130 3.70 -20.55 -33.43
CA PHE A 130 4.92 -21.12 -34.00
C PHE A 130 4.70 -21.73 -35.39
N LYS A 131 3.50 -21.57 -35.96
CA LYS A 131 3.15 -22.08 -37.28
C LYS A 131 3.81 -21.21 -38.36
N SER A 132 4.53 -21.84 -39.27
CA SER A 132 5.13 -21.19 -40.44
C SER A 132 4.86 -22.00 -41.70
N SER A 133 5.19 -21.44 -42.87
CA SER A 133 5.09 -22.14 -44.17
C SER A 133 5.86 -23.48 -44.17
N THR A 134 6.99 -23.52 -43.46
CA THR A 134 7.85 -24.71 -43.30
C THR A 134 7.49 -25.57 -42.10
N ASN A 135 6.90 -25.00 -41.04
CA ASN A 135 6.48 -25.70 -39.83
C ASN A 135 4.96 -25.64 -39.63
N GLN A 136 4.25 -26.55 -40.29
CA GLN A 136 2.78 -26.57 -40.29
C GLN A 136 2.15 -27.16 -39.02
N ALA A 137 2.92 -27.96 -38.26
CA ALA A 137 2.45 -28.67 -37.06
C ALA A 137 3.43 -28.48 -35.87
N PRO A 138 3.64 -27.23 -35.41
CA PRO A 138 4.49 -26.94 -34.26
C PRO A 138 3.99 -27.66 -33.01
N ARG A 139 4.91 -28.32 -32.29
CA ARG A 139 4.66 -28.95 -30.98
C ARG A 139 5.22 -28.14 -29.81
N LYS A 140 5.74 -26.94 -30.10
CA LYS A 140 6.32 -26.03 -29.12
C LYS A 140 5.24 -25.09 -28.61
N ALA A 141 5.24 -24.84 -27.31
CA ALA A 141 4.55 -23.74 -26.65
C ALA A 141 5.52 -23.11 -25.65
N THR A 142 5.27 -21.88 -25.21
CA THR A 142 6.07 -21.25 -24.14
C THR A 142 5.28 -21.22 -22.85
N SER A 143 6.00 -21.35 -21.73
CA SER A 143 5.46 -21.09 -20.41
C SER A 143 5.15 -19.60 -20.25
N GLY A 144 4.24 -19.29 -19.33
CA GLY A 144 4.06 -17.91 -18.87
C GLY A 144 5.32 -17.40 -18.21
N PHE A 145 5.51 -16.08 -18.25
CA PHE A 145 6.58 -15.42 -17.52
C PHE A 145 6.22 -15.34 -16.04
N GLU A 146 7.25 -15.33 -15.19
CA GLU A 146 7.05 -15.13 -13.74
C GLU A 146 6.71 -13.67 -13.46
N GLY A 147 5.84 -13.44 -12.49
CA GLY A 147 5.54 -12.08 -12.01
C GLY A 147 6.71 -11.51 -11.21
N GLU A 148 6.82 -10.19 -11.19
CA GLU A 148 7.84 -9.51 -10.38
C GLU A 148 7.65 -9.80 -8.88
N LEU A 149 8.76 -10.12 -8.21
CA LEU A 149 8.85 -10.24 -6.76
C LEU A 149 9.68 -9.07 -6.24
N LYS A 150 9.12 -8.26 -5.35
CA LYS A 150 9.83 -7.14 -4.73
C LYS A 150 9.56 -7.07 -3.24
N VAL A 151 10.52 -6.53 -2.51
CA VAL A 151 10.35 -6.17 -1.10
C VAL A 151 10.32 -4.65 -1.01
N LEU A 152 9.16 -4.11 -0.64
CA LEU A 152 8.90 -2.68 -0.60
C LEU A 152 8.86 -2.19 0.84
N LYS A 153 9.37 -0.99 1.05
CA LYS A 153 9.23 -0.21 2.28
C LYS A 153 8.30 0.96 2.00
N PHE A 154 7.21 1.01 2.76
CA PHE A 154 6.30 2.14 2.80
C PHE A 154 6.71 3.08 3.92
N GLU A 155 6.93 4.34 3.57
CA GLU A 155 7.30 5.39 4.50
C GLU A 155 6.21 6.47 4.50
N LEU A 156 5.48 6.58 5.60
CA LEU A 156 4.44 7.58 5.75
C LEU A 156 5.01 8.86 6.38
N LYS A 157 4.95 9.97 5.64
CA LYS A 157 5.37 11.30 6.10
C LYS A 157 4.22 12.00 6.86
N VAL A 158 3.78 11.47 8.01
CA VAL A 158 2.69 12.08 8.81
C VAL A 158 3.21 12.99 9.94
N VAL A 159 2.46 14.07 10.21
CA VAL A 159 2.73 15.10 11.24
C VAL A 159 1.75 15.02 12.45
N ALA A 160 0.69 14.19 12.36
CA ALA A 160 -0.33 13.82 13.35
C ALA A 160 -1.76 14.31 13.05
N ASP A 161 -2.76 13.44 13.26
CA ASP A 161 -4.19 13.62 13.00
C ASP A 161 -4.91 14.43 14.09
N VAL A 162 -4.63 14.14 15.35
CA VAL A 162 -5.27 14.77 16.50
C VAL A 162 -4.22 15.41 17.40
N GLY A 163 -4.33 16.71 17.63
CA GLY A 163 -3.53 17.42 18.61
C GLY A 163 -4.23 17.45 19.97
N LEU A 164 -3.60 16.91 21.02
CA LEU A 164 -4.03 17.13 22.40
C LEU A 164 -3.62 18.52 22.87
N ILE A 165 -4.62 19.33 23.21
CA ILE A 165 -4.42 20.66 23.77
C ILE A 165 -4.90 20.65 25.22
N GLY A 166 -4.10 21.21 26.11
CA GLY A 166 -4.41 21.25 27.54
C GLY A 166 -3.25 21.77 28.38
N LEU A 167 -3.58 22.11 29.62
CA LEU A 167 -2.63 22.64 30.60
C LEU A 167 -1.42 21.70 30.79
N PRO A 168 -0.24 22.24 31.13
CA PRO A 168 0.88 21.44 31.59
C PRO A 168 0.42 20.50 32.70
N ASN A 169 0.85 19.23 32.68
CA ASN A 169 0.47 18.19 33.65
C ASN A 169 -1.02 17.78 33.68
N ALA A 170 -1.81 18.09 32.64
CA ALA A 170 -3.19 17.58 32.51
C ALA A 170 -3.29 16.05 32.31
N GLY A 171 -2.16 15.34 32.23
CA GLY A 171 -2.11 13.90 31.98
C GLY A 171 -2.09 13.53 30.49
N LYS A 172 -1.84 14.50 29.58
CA LYS A 172 -1.81 14.30 28.12
C LYS A 172 -0.89 13.15 27.70
N SER A 173 0.36 13.12 28.18
CA SER A 173 1.31 12.05 27.84
C SER A 173 0.91 10.68 28.41
N THR A 174 0.24 10.66 29.57
CA THR A 174 -0.32 9.43 30.17
C THR A 174 -1.49 8.92 29.34
N PHE A 175 -2.37 9.81 28.87
CA PHE A 175 -3.49 9.46 28.00
C PHE A 175 -3.01 8.83 26.69
N ILE A 176 -2.07 9.48 25.99
CA ILE A 176 -1.48 8.94 24.74
C ILE A 176 -0.92 7.52 24.96
N ARG A 177 -0.20 7.28 26.06
CA ARG A 177 0.34 5.95 26.37
C ARG A 177 -0.72 4.87 26.60
N GLN A 178 -1.89 5.25 27.11
CA GLN A 178 -2.98 4.31 27.40
C GLN A 178 -3.80 3.97 26.16
N VAL A 179 -4.01 4.94 25.25
CA VAL A 179 -4.82 4.73 24.04
C VAL A 179 -4.01 4.28 22.82
N SER A 180 -2.69 4.36 22.88
CA SER A 180 -1.83 4.02 21.74
C SER A 180 -1.64 2.51 21.61
N ALA A 181 -1.98 1.95 20.45
CA ALA A 181 -1.75 0.55 20.09
C ALA A 181 -0.24 0.23 19.91
N ALA A 182 0.58 1.26 19.64
CA ALA A 182 2.03 1.17 19.57
C ALA A 182 2.71 1.93 20.73
N LYS A 183 3.95 1.56 21.12
CA LYS A 183 4.72 2.36 22.07
C LYS A 183 4.90 3.79 21.53
N PRO A 184 4.49 4.84 22.27
CA PRO A 184 4.68 6.22 21.84
C PRO A 184 6.15 6.51 21.58
N LYS A 185 6.46 7.01 20.37
CA LYS A 185 7.83 7.35 19.96
C LYS A 185 8.02 8.86 19.95
N VAL A 186 9.24 9.26 20.28
CA VAL A 186 9.71 10.64 20.42
C VAL A 186 10.22 11.09 19.05
N ALA A 187 9.66 12.17 18.48
CA ALA A 187 9.93 12.60 17.10
C ALA A 187 10.64 13.95 17.01
N ASP A 188 11.84 13.97 16.42
CA ASP A 188 12.58 15.23 16.27
C ASP A 188 12.18 15.94 14.98
N TYR A 189 11.28 16.92 15.08
CA TYR A 189 10.97 17.82 13.97
C TYR A 189 11.92 19.04 14.00
N PRO A 190 12.49 19.45 12.85
CA PRO A 190 13.52 20.50 12.79
C PRO A 190 13.04 21.92 13.17
N PHE A 191 11.75 22.08 13.50
CA PHE A 191 11.12 23.35 13.83
C PHE A 191 10.47 23.37 15.23
N THR A 192 10.66 22.32 16.04
CA THR A 192 10.11 22.24 17.41
C THR A 192 11.23 22.33 18.44
N THR A 193 11.12 23.23 19.43
CA THR A 193 12.05 23.29 20.58
C THR A 193 11.72 22.27 21.67
N LEU A 194 10.51 21.70 21.64
CA LEU A 194 10.05 20.66 22.55
C LEU A 194 9.63 19.44 21.72
N VAL A 195 10.16 18.27 22.07
CA VAL A 195 9.88 17.05 21.33
C VAL A 195 8.44 16.57 21.63
N PRO A 196 7.55 16.52 20.62
CA PRO A 196 6.16 16.10 20.84
C PRO A 196 6.09 14.58 21.11
N ASN A 197 5.19 14.20 22.03
CA ASN A 197 4.84 12.80 22.25
C ASN A 197 3.77 12.38 21.25
N LEU A 198 4.05 11.38 20.43
CA LEU A 198 3.13 10.86 19.41
C LEU A 198 2.72 9.42 19.74
N GLY A 199 1.44 9.10 19.54
CA GLY A 199 0.89 7.75 19.69
C GLY A 199 -0.07 7.42 18.55
N VAL A 200 -0.14 6.14 18.19
CA VAL A 200 -1.05 5.63 17.15
C VAL A 200 -2.22 4.96 17.85
N VAL A 201 -3.42 5.50 17.69
CA VAL A 201 -4.65 4.96 18.28
C VAL A 201 -5.36 4.11 17.25
N ASP A 202 -5.60 2.85 17.58
CA ASP A 202 -6.41 1.93 16.77
C ASP A 202 -7.83 1.87 17.37
N ILE A 203 -8.85 2.18 16.55
CA ILE A 203 -10.27 2.18 16.96
C ILE A 203 -11.00 0.93 16.42
N GLY A 204 -10.29 0.01 15.76
CA GLY A 204 -10.86 -1.15 15.10
C GLY A 204 -11.63 -0.82 13.81
N ARG A 205 -11.94 -1.86 13.02
CA ARG A 205 -12.50 -1.77 11.65
C ARG A 205 -11.59 -1.01 10.67
N HIS A 206 -10.28 -1.24 10.71
CA HIS A 206 -9.29 -0.59 9.84
C HIS A 206 -9.26 0.94 9.96
N ARG A 207 -9.72 1.48 11.09
CA ARG A 207 -9.68 2.92 11.37
C ARG A 207 -8.75 3.19 12.53
N SER A 208 -7.66 3.84 12.21
CA SER A 208 -6.63 4.29 13.13
C SER A 208 -6.36 5.78 12.92
N PHE A 209 -5.71 6.44 13.87
CA PHE A 209 -5.27 7.82 13.71
C PHE A 209 -4.06 8.11 14.62
N VAL A 210 -3.26 9.10 14.25
CA VAL A 210 -2.08 9.54 14.98
C VAL A 210 -2.44 10.70 15.91
N MET A 211 -2.20 10.54 17.21
CA MET A 211 -2.40 11.57 18.22
C MET A 211 -1.05 12.18 18.64
N ALA A 212 -0.94 13.50 18.64
CA ALA A 212 0.23 14.25 19.10
C ALA A 212 -0.10 15.10 20.34
N ASP A 213 0.78 15.09 21.34
CA ASP A 213 0.82 16.13 22.37
C ASP A 213 1.51 17.36 21.77
N ILE A 214 0.76 18.44 21.59
CA ILE A 214 1.30 19.73 21.13
C ILE A 214 1.62 20.55 22.38
N PRO A 215 2.90 20.66 22.80
CA PRO A 215 3.26 21.57 23.87
C PRO A 215 3.07 23.02 23.42
N GLY A 216 2.40 23.84 24.23
CA GLY A 216 2.48 25.30 24.10
C GLY A 216 1.35 26.05 23.40
N LEU A 217 0.15 25.47 23.23
CA LEU A 217 -1.06 26.28 22.99
C LEU A 217 -1.58 26.79 24.35
N ILE A 218 -0.84 27.74 24.93
CA ILE A 218 -1.29 28.57 26.06
C ILE A 218 -1.83 29.89 25.49
N GLU A 219 -2.67 30.60 26.26
CA GLU A 219 -3.23 31.91 25.89
C GLU A 219 -2.14 32.86 25.34
N GLY A 220 -2.29 33.33 24.09
CA GLY A 220 -1.30 34.19 23.40
C GLY A 220 -0.84 33.73 22.01
N ALA A 221 -1.29 32.56 21.51
CA ALA A 221 -0.96 32.08 20.16
C ALA A 221 -1.47 32.97 19.00
N SER A 222 -2.37 33.92 19.29
CA SER A 222 -2.89 34.92 18.35
C SER A 222 -1.95 36.11 18.07
N GLU A 223 -0.93 36.34 18.91
CA GLU A 223 -0.02 37.51 18.80
C GLU A 223 1.30 37.21 18.06
N GLY A 224 1.35 36.13 17.27
CA GLY A 224 2.42 35.93 16.28
C GLY A 224 3.71 35.27 16.77
N ALA A 225 3.80 34.85 18.04
CA ALA A 225 4.96 34.11 18.56
C ALA A 225 4.80 32.56 18.54
N GLY A 226 3.63 32.04 18.18
CA GLY A 226 3.26 30.65 18.45
C GLY A 226 3.29 29.72 17.24
N LEU A 227 3.89 28.54 17.42
CA LEU A 227 3.84 27.34 16.57
C LEU A 227 2.43 26.92 16.08
N GLY A 228 1.36 27.50 16.63
CA GLY A 228 -0.04 27.16 16.33
C GLY A 228 -0.42 27.34 14.86
N ILE A 229 -0.11 28.47 14.23
CA ILE A 229 -0.54 28.72 12.83
C ILE A 229 0.20 27.79 11.86
N ARG A 230 1.48 27.48 12.10
CA ARG A 230 2.27 26.59 11.21
C ARG A 230 1.86 25.12 11.32
N PHE A 231 1.42 24.67 12.48
CA PHE A 231 0.96 23.29 12.68
C PHE A 231 -0.34 23.01 11.90
N PHE A 232 -1.30 23.95 11.94
CA PHE A 232 -2.54 23.83 11.18
C PHE A 232 -2.34 24.06 9.67
N LYS A 233 -1.39 24.92 9.27
CA LYS A 233 -1.14 25.23 7.84
C LYS A 233 -0.53 24.08 7.04
N ALA A 234 0.06 23.08 7.71
CA ALA A 234 0.56 21.86 7.06
C ALA A 234 -0.57 20.94 6.57
N ARG A 235 -1.82 21.15 7.04
CA ARG A 235 -3.01 20.48 6.50
C ARG A 235 -3.97 21.50 5.90
N GLY A 236 -4.42 21.24 4.68
CA GLY A 236 -5.68 21.82 4.22
C GLY A 236 -6.81 21.43 5.20
N SER A 237 -7.40 22.44 5.84
CA SER A 237 -8.76 22.52 6.39
C SER A 237 -9.38 21.44 7.31
N TYR A 238 -8.73 20.34 7.73
CA TYR A 238 -9.38 19.30 8.57
C TYR A 238 -8.56 18.86 9.79
N ALA A 239 -8.27 19.77 10.71
CA ALA A 239 -7.64 19.41 11.98
C ALA A 239 -8.68 19.41 13.12
N SER A 240 -8.90 18.23 13.71
CA SER A 240 -9.78 18.06 14.87
C SER A 240 -8.96 18.23 16.16
N SER A 241 -9.38 19.15 17.03
CA SER A 241 -8.75 19.36 18.34
C SER A 241 -9.53 18.64 19.44
N ALA A 242 -8.84 17.91 20.30
CA ALA A 242 -9.42 17.29 21.49
C ALA A 242 -8.89 18.00 22.75
N THR A 243 -9.78 18.65 23.48
CA THR A 243 -9.43 19.36 24.73
C THR A 243 -9.52 18.40 25.91
N LEU A 244 -8.38 18.11 26.55
CA LEU A 244 -8.34 17.29 27.76
C LEU A 244 -8.49 18.21 28.99
N SER A 245 -9.64 18.17 29.66
CA SER A 245 -9.84 18.87 30.94
C SER A 245 -9.82 17.88 32.11
N ARG A 246 -9.15 18.26 33.20
CA ARG A 246 -9.10 17.44 34.41
C ARG A 246 -10.44 17.60 35.13
N CYS A 247 -11.28 16.56 35.10
CA CYS A 247 -12.51 16.54 35.88
C CYS A 247 -12.16 16.30 37.36
N GLN A 248 -11.86 17.37 38.10
CA GLN A 248 -11.85 17.28 39.56
C GLN A 248 -13.31 17.17 40.02
N ALA A 249 -13.74 15.96 40.35
CA ALA A 249 -14.91 15.78 41.20
C ALA A 249 -14.63 16.53 42.51
N ARG A 250 -15.22 17.72 42.66
CA ARG A 250 -15.37 18.35 43.96
C ARG A 250 -16.21 17.37 44.79
N ARG A 251 -15.55 16.64 45.69
CA ARG A 251 -16.23 16.01 46.83
C ARG A 251 -16.87 17.15 47.60
N TRP A 252 -18.20 17.08 47.73
CA TRP A 252 -18.98 17.86 48.69
C TRP A 252 -18.51 17.55 50.11
#